data_AF-A0A8T6NYS4-F1
#
_entry.id   AF-A0A8T6NYS4-F1
#
_cell.length_a   1.000
_cell.length_b   1.000
_cell.length_c   1.000
_cell.angle_alpha   90.00
_cell.angle_beta   90.00
_cell.angle_gamma   90.00
#
_symmetry.space_group_name_H-M   'P 1'
#
loop_
_entity.id
_entity.type
_entity.pdbx_description
1 polymer ?
#
loop_
_entity_poly.entity_id
_entity_poly.type
_entity_poly.pdbx_seq_one_letter_code
_entity_poly.pdbx_strand_id
1 'polypeptide(L)'
;MDLYTQITNLLEDLTPPELANLNMEIARRLQRAVGAAEPLDEEIAADGTRRYLPRMPHIIEWGLVKPMEDRVYISGEPEEVALLVDAYHVVHNAQRIDINAWARDITGWKSVNIYESIVVERTGETLDAMRRAYIDEHGWSGE
;
A
#
# COMPACT_ATOMS: atom_id res chain seq x y z
N MET A 1 8.78 0.36 32.55
CA MET A 1 7.76 0.61 31.51
C MET A 1 8.51 0.99 30.26
N ASP A 2 8.48 0.17 29.22
CA ASP A 2 9.19 0.45 27.97
C ASP A 2 8.53 1.61 27.20
N LEU A 3 9.26 2.16 26.23
CA LEU A 3 8.85 3.31 25.44
C LEU A 3 7.57 3.03 24.65
N TYR A 4 7.40 1.81 24.15
CA TYR A 4 6.21 1.42 23.40
C TYR A 4 4.97 1.50 24.29
N THR A 5 5.04 0.93 25.49
CA THR A 5 3.97 0.97 26.50
C THR A 5 3.64 2.40 26.94
N GLN A 6 4.66 3.26 27.06
CA GLN A 6 4.43 4.68 27.38
C GLN A 6 3.70 5.41 26.25
N ILE A 7 4.08 5.15 24.99
CA ILE A 7 3.44 5.74 23.82
C ILE A 7 1.99 5.25 23.69
N THR A 8 1.73 3.95 23.84
CA THR A 8 0.37 3.41 23.71
C THR A 8 -0.57 4.00 24.76
N ASN A 9 -0.14 4.08 26.02
CA ASN A 9 -0.94 4.68 27.09
C ASN A 9 -1.23 6.16 26.81
N LEU A 10 -0.23 6.90 26.31
CA LEU A 10 -0.42 8.31 25.92
C LEU A 10 -1.41 8.48 24.76
N LEU A 11 -1.44 7.53 23.81
CA LEU A 11 -2.38 7.55 22.68
C LEU A 11 -3.81 7.21 23.11
N GLU A 12 -3.97 6.31 24.07
CA GLU A 12 -5.28 5.95 24.64
C GLU A 12 -5.95 7.11 25.38
N ASP A 13 -5.15 8.02 25.94
CA ASP A 13 -5.63 9.20 26.66
C ASP A 13 -6.02 10.38 25.75
N LEU A 14 -5.76 10.29 24.43
CA LEU A 14 -6.08 11.38 23.50
C LEU A 14 -7.56 11.39 23.11
N THR A 15 -8.14 12.58 23.06
CA THR A 15 -9.46 12.76 22.45
C THR A 15 -9.39 12.58 20.93
N PRO A 16 -10.50 12.23 20.24
CA PRO A 16 -10.50 12.05 18.79
C PRO A 16 -9.97 13.26 17.99
N PRO A 17 -10.24 14.52 18.36
CA PRO A 17 -9.63 15.68 17.70
C PRO A 17 -8.11 15.77 17.91
N GLU A 18 -7.62 15.43 19.11
CA GLU A 18 -6.19 15.45 19.42
C GLU A 18 -5.44 14.34 18.68
N LEU A 19 -6.04 13.15 18.56
CA LEU A 19 -5.53 12.06 17.76
C LEU A 19 -5.47 12.43 16.27
N ALA A 20 -6.50 13.09 15.74
CA ALA A 20 -6.50 13.58 14.35
C ALA A 20 -5.39 14.63 14.11
N ASN A 21 -5.19 15.55 15.05
CA ASN A 21 -4.11 16.54 14.98
C ASN A 21 -2.72 15.89 15.04
N LEU A 22 -2.55 14.88 15.90
CA LEU A 22 -1.32 14.11 16.00
C LEU A 22 -1.04 13.35 14.69
N ASN A 23 -2.03 12.67 14.14
CA ASN A 23 -1.91 11.97 12.86
C ASN A 23 -1.50 12.93 11.73
N MET A 24 -2.10 14.12 11.68
CA MET A 24 -1.74 15.14 10.69
C MET A 24 -0.29 15.63 10.87
N GLU A 25 0.16 15.81 12.10
CA GLU A 25 1.54 16.25 12.38
C GLU A 25 2.56 15.14 12.09
N ILE A 26 2.24 13.88 12.41
CA ILE A 26 3.06 12.71 12.05
C ILE A 26 3.17 12.64 10.53
N ALA A 27 2.05 12.75 9.80
CA ALA A 27 2.04 12.72 8.35
C ALA A 27 2.92 13.83 7.73
N ARG A 28 2.83 15.08 8.24
CA ARG A 28 3.70 16.18 7.79
C ARG A 28 5.17 15.92 8.04
N ARG A 29 5.51 15.38 9.21
CA ARG A 29 6.92 15.10 9.57
C ARG A 29 7.49 13.99 8.72
N LEU A 30 6.72 12.94 8.46
CA LEU A 30 7.09 11.88 7.53
C LEU A 30 7.31 12.44 6.12
N GLN A 31 6.40 13.29 5.63
CA GLN A 31 6.54 13.94 4.32
C GLN A 31 7.81 14.81 4.22
N ARG A 32 8.18 15.51 5.29
CA ARG A 32 9.43 16.30 5.34
C ARG A 32 10.67 15.44 5.41
N ALA A 33 10.62 14.33 6.15
CA ALA A 33 11.76 13.43 6.33
C ALA A 33 12.06 12.61 5.06
N VAL A 34 11.02 12.27 4.28
CA VAL A 34 11.12 11.44 3.08
C VAL A 34 11.35 12.27 1.80
N GLY A 35 11.22 13.61 1.89
CA GLY A 35 11.19 14.47 0.71
C GLY A 35 9.82 14.41 0.04
N ALA A 36 9.34 15.54 -0.49
CA ALA A 36 8.04 15.58 -1.16
C ALA A 36 8.03 14.59 -2.33
N ALA A 37 7.14 13.60 -2.29
CA ALA A 37 6.79 12.86 -3.49
C ALA A 37 6.14 13.86 -4.46
N GLU A 38 6.77 14.07 -5.60
CA GLU A 38 6.17 14.79 -6.73
C GLU A 38 4.84 14.08 -7.12
N PRO A 39 3.76 14.82 -7.38
CA PRO A 39 2.55 14.21 -7.91
C PRO A 39 2.82 13.73 -9.34
N LEU A 40 2.75 12.41 -9.55
CA LEU A 40 2.70 11.83 -10.89
C LEU A 40 1.26 11.88 -11.41
N ASP A 41 0.73 13.09 -11.57
CA ASP A 41 -0.48 13.32 -12.38
C ASP A 41 -0.04 13.52 -13.83
N GLU A 42 0.33 12.42 -14.50
CA GLU A 42 0.28 12.36 -15.96
C GLU A 42 -0.90 11.48 -16.37
N GLU A 43 -2.00 12.15 -16.69
CA GLU A 43 -3.14 11.59 -17.41
C GLU A 43 -2.65 11.16 -18.80
N ILE A 44 -2.32 9.87 -18.94
CA ILE A 44 -1.98 9.28 -20.25
C ILE A 44 -3.28 9.07 -21.01
N ALA A 45 -3.55 9.93 -21.98
CA ALA A 45 -4.63 9.77 -22.94
C ALA A 45 -4.55 8.38 -23.61
N ALA A 46 -5.63 7.61 -23.52
CA ALA A 46 -5.73 6.26 -24.05
C ALA A 46 -5.84 6.26 -25.58
N ASP A 47 -4.91 5.58 -26.24
CA ASP A 47 -5.04 5.12 -27.62
C ASP A 47 -5.54 3.66 -27.63
N GLY A 48 -6.74 3.46 -28.21
CA GLY A 48 -7.15 2.23 -28.90
C GLY A 48 -7.21 0.88 -28.14
N THR A 49 -8.43 0.47 -27.77
CA THR A 49 -8.93 -0.93 -27.65
C THR A 49 -8.24 -1.93 -26.69
N ARG A 50 -7.27 -1.54 -25.88
CA ARG A 50 -6.73 -2.42 -24.82
C ARG A 50 -7.47 -2.15 -23.51
N ARG A 51 -8.31 -3.09 -23.05
CA ARG A 51 -8.86 -3.03 -21.68
C ARG A 51 -7.69 -3.12 -20.70
N TYR A 52 -7.36 -2.03 -20.03
CA TYR A 52 -6.32 -2.03 -19.01
C TYR A 52 -6.81 -2.85 -17.81
N LEU A 53 -5.96 -3.69 -17.22
CA LEU A 53 -6.34 -4.36 -15.98
C LEU A 53 -6.51 -3.32 -14.86
N PRO A 54 -7.44 -3.53 -13.92
CA PRO A 54 -7.62 -2.67 -12.75
C PRO A 54 -6.30 -2.47 -12.00
N ARG A 55 -6.05 -1.22 -11.65
CA ARG A 55 -4.86 -0.78 -10.90
C ARG A 55 -5.15 -0.73 -9.41
N MET A 56 -4.10 -0.52 -8.60
CA MET A 56 -4.18 -0.41 -7.14
C MET A 56 -5.34 0.47 -6.61
N PRO A 57 -5.64 1.67 -7.16
CA PRO A 57 -6.79 2.45 -6.70
C PRO A 57 -8.12 1.70 -6.77
N HIS A 58 -8.38 0.96 -7.86
CA HIS A 58 -9.58 0.15 -8.04
C HIS A 58 -9.61 -1.01 -7.03
N ILE A 59 -8.48 -1.70 -6.84
CA ILE A 59 -8.37 -2.83 -5.90
C ILE A 59 -8.68 -2.38 -4.46
N ILE A 60 -8.26 -1.16 -4.09
CA ILE A 60 -8.58 -0.53 -2.80
C ILE A 60 -10.06 -0.14 -2.74
N GLU A 61 -10.60 0.49 -3.78
CA GLU A 61 -12.00 0.90 -3.84
C GLU A 61 -12.95 -0.30 -3.71
N TRP A 62 -12.60 -1.44 -4.32
CA TRP A 62 -13.33 -2.70 -4.20
C TRP A 62 -13.18 -3.38 -2.84
N GLY A 63 -12.31 -2.86 -1.96
CA GLY A 63 -12.04 -3.43 -0.64
C GLY A 63 -11.31 -4.77 -0.67
N LEU A 64 -10.71 -5.13 -1.82
CA LEU A 64 -9.89 -6.34 -1.92
C LEU A 64 -8.64 -6.23 -1.04
N VAL A 65 -8.12 -5.01 -0.93
CA VAL A 65 -7.07 -4.62 0.02
C VAL A 65 -7.50 -3.40 0.82
N LYS A 66 -6.99 -3.32 2.05
CA LYS A 66 -7.33 -2.28 3.02
C LYS A 66 -6.07 -1.55 3.47
N PRO A 67 -5.79 -0.36 2.92
CA PRO A 67 -4.68 0.46 3.38
C PRO A 67 -4.79 0.76 4.88
N MET A 68 -3.64 0.88 5.56
CA MET A 68 -3.51 1.01 7.02
C MET A 68 -3.92 -0.23 7.84
N GLU A 69 -4.46 -1.29 7.22
CA GLU A 69 -4.85 -2.53 7.89
C GLU A 69 -4.11 -3.76 7.35
N ASP A 70 -4.03 -3.90 6.02
CA ASP A 70 -3.45 -5.08 5.39
C ASP A 70 -1.92 -5.03 5.39
N ARG A 71 -1.33 -6.15 5.82
CA ARG A 71 0.10 -6.44 5.70
C ARG A 71 0.36 -7.25 4.44
N VAL A 72 1.47 -6.96 3.79
CA VAL A 72 1.86 -7.55 2.52
C VAL A 72 3.30 -8.03 2.56
N TYR A 73 3.60 -9.07 1.79
CA TYR A 73 4.96 -9.60 1.63
C TYR A 73 5.21 -9.99 0.18
N ILE A 74 6.48 -10.19 -0.18
CA ILE A 74 6.87 -10.65 -1.52
C ILE A 74 6.78 -12.18 -1.56
N SER A 75 6.16 -12.72 -2.60
CA SER A 75 6.07 -14.17 -2.81
C SER A 75 7.46 -14.82 -2.80
N GLY A 76 7.64 -15.81 -1.93
CA GLY A 76 8.95 -16.44 -1.66
C GLY A 76 9.72 -15.83 -0.49
N GLU A 77 9.37 -14.64 -0.02
CA GLU A 77 10.02 -13.89 1.06
C GLU A 77 9.00 -13.49 2.16
N PRO A 78 8.38 -14.46 2.88
CA PRO A 78 7.31 -14.18 3.85
C PRO A 78 7.75 -13.40 5.09
N GLU A 79 9.06 -13.34 5.37
CA GLU A 79 9.61 -12.60 6.51
C GLU A 79 9.73 -11.10 6.22
N GLU A 80 9.78 -10.70 4.95
CA GLU A 80 9.90 -9.31 4.50
C GLU A 80 8.50 -8.67 4.42
N VAL A 81 7.90 -8.39 5.58
CA VAL A 81 6.53 -7.90 5.68
C VAL A 81 6.48 -6.37 5.77
N ALA A 82 5.65 -5.76 4.93
CA ALA A 82 5.36 -4.33 4.95
C ALA A 82 3.87 -4.04 5.20
N LEU A 83 3.56 -2.89 5.79
CA LEU A 83 2.19 -2.40 5.95
C LEU A 83 1.78 -1.65 4.68
N LEU A 84 0.66 -2.02 4.05
CA LEU A 84 0.11 -1.27 2.91
C LEU A 84 -0.43 0.08 3.37
N VAL A 85 0.02 1.17 2.74
CA VAL A 85 -0.31 2.54 3.19
C VAL A 85 -1.33 3.20 2.30
N ASP A 86 -1.18 3.03 0.99
CA ASP A 86 -2.09 3.50 -0.05
C ASP A 86 -1.79 2.73 -1.35
N ALA A 87 -2.30 3.23 -2.49
CA ALA A 87 -2.11 2.60 -3.79
C ALA A 87 -0.65 2.53 -4.26
N TYR A 88 0.25 3.30 -3.67
CA TYR A 88 1.63 3.49 -4.15
C TYR A 88 2.69 3.24 -3.08
N HIS A 89 2.33 3.26 -1.79
CA HIS A 89 3.30 3.20 -0.71
C HIS A 89 3.05 2.06 0.27
N VAL A 90 4.13 1.60 0.87
CA VAL A 90 4.15 0.71 2.04
C VAL A 90 5.04 1.31 3.14
N VAL A 91 4.83 0.87 4.38
CA VAL A 91 5.78 1.06 5.47
C VAL A 91 6.54 -0.24 5.69
N HIS A 92 7.85 -0.19 5.49
CA HIS A 92 8.78 -1.29 5.76
C HIS A 92 9.92 -0.75 6.63
N ASN A 93 10.32 -1.46 7.68
CA ASN A 93 11.40 -1.03 8.60
C ASN A 93 11.24 0.43 9.09
N ALA A 94 10.02 0.81 9.47
CA ALA A 94 9.63 2.17 9.91
C ALA A 94 9.85 3.29 8.86
N GLN A 95 10.02 2.94 7.59
CA GLN A 95 10.15 3.90 6.49
C GLN A 95 9.00 3.74 5.51
N ARG A 96 8.40 4.87 5.11
CA ARG A 96 7.43 4.91 4.02
C ARG A 96 8.18 4.95 2.70
N ILE A 97 7.93 3.96 1.85
CA ILE A 97 8.62 3.78 0.56
C ILE A 97 7.61 3.41 -0.53
N ASP A 98 7.95 3.70 -1.79
CA ASP A 98 7.18 3.27 -2.95
C ASP A 98 7.13 1.73 -3.02
N ILE A 99 5.97 1.17 -3.35
CA ILE A 99 5.74 -0.28 -3.38
C ILE A 99 6.68 -0.97 -4.38
N ASN A 100 6.95 -0.36 -5.54
CA ASN A 100 7.86 -0.94 -6.52
C ASN A 100 9.32 -0.81 -6.07
N ALA A 101 9.69 0.28 -5.38
CA ALA A 101 11.01 0.42 -4.78
C ALA A 101 11.24 -0.66 -3.72
N TRP A 102 10.32 -0.80 -2.78
CA TRP A 102 10.34 -1.87 -1.78
C TRP A 102 10.48 -3.25 -2.40
N ALA A 103 9.63 -3.59 -3.38
CA ALA A 103 9.66 -4.90 -4.01
C ALA A 103 10.98 -5.16 -4.77
N ARG A 104 11.57 -4.14 -5.40
CA ARG A 104 12.89 -4.25 -6.03
C ARG A 104 14.01 -4.44 -5.02
N ASP A 105 13.94 -3.76 -3.87
CA ASP A 105 14.94 -3.87 -2.81
C ASP A 105 14.96 -5.30 -2.22
N ILE A 106 13.80 -5.92 -2.02
CA ILE A 106 13.68 -7.30 -1.53
C ILE A 106 14.13 -8.32 -2.59
N THR A 107 13.63 -8.21 -3.82
CA THR A 107 13.91 -9.18 -4.89
C THR A 107 15.30 -9.04 -5.51
N GLY A 108 15.91 -7.86 -5.41
CA GLY A 108 17.13 -7.49 -6.14
C GLY A 108 16.92 -7.29 -7.64
N TRP A 109 15.68 -7.28 -8.14
CA TRP A 109 15.39 -7.19 -9.57
C TRP A 109 15.29 -5.74 -10.04
N LYS A 110 15.58 -5.50 -11.33
CA LYS A 110 15.46 -4.16 -11.93
C LYS A 110 14.01 -3.68 -12.06
N SER A 111 13.06 -4.61 -12.15
CA SER A 111 11.63 -4.36 -12.27
C SER A 111 10.88 -5.52 -11.64
N VAL A 112 9.76 -5.22 -10.98
CA VAL A 112 8.88 -6.21 -10.34
C VAL A 112 7.46 -5.96 -10.79
N ASN A 113 6.73 -7.03 -11.13
CA ASN A 113 5.28 -6.95 -11.32
C ASN A 113 4.60 -7.09 -9.96
N ILE A 114 4.29 -5.97 -9.32
CA ILE A 114 3.70 -5.97 -7.97
C ILE A 114 2.42 -6.81 -7.87
N TYR A 115 1.67 -6.96 -8.96
CA TYR A 115 0.42 -7.72 -8.92
C TYR A 115 0.66 -9.22 -8.75
N GLU A 116 1.68 -9.76 -9.42
CA GLU A 116 2.03 -11.18 -9.36
C GLU A 116 2.93 -11.49 -8.16
N SER A 117 3.70 -10.52 -7.69
CA SER A 117 4.73 -10.72 -6.66
C SER A 117 4.25 -10.42 -5.24
N ILE A 118 3.28 -9.53 -5.05
CA ILE A 118 2.83 -9.16 -3.69
C ILE A 118 1.70 -10.07 -3.25
N VAL A 119 1.85 -10.64 -2.05
CA VAL A 119 0.84 -11.44 -1.36
C VAL A 119 0.29 -10.65 -0.19
N VAL A 120 -1.03 -10.68 -0.01
CA VAL A 120 -1.72 -10.08 1.15
C VAL A 120 -1.81 -11.10 2.27
N GLU A 121 -1.22 -10.81 3.43
CA GLU A 121 -1.09 -11.75 4.56
C GLU A 121 -2.46 -12.28 5.03
N ARG A 122 -3.49 -11.42 5.03
CA ARG A 122 -4.85 -11.77 5.44
C ARG A 122 -5.48 -12.86 4.56
N THR A 123 -5.20 -12.86 3.26
CA THR A 123 -5.81 -13.79 2.30
C THR A 123 -4.87 -14.91 1.87
N GLY A 124 -3.56 -14.70 1.97
CA GLY A 124 -2.54 -15.58 1.40
C GLY A 124 -2.49 -15.53 -0.13
N GLU A 125 -3.24 -14.62 -0.76
CA GLU A 125 -3.40 -14.53 -2.21
C GLU A 125 -2.61 -13.35 -2.78
N THR A 126 -2.19 -13.48 -4.04
CA THR A 126 -1.57 -12.35 -4.75
C THR A 126 -2.61 -11.30 -5.12
N LEU A 127 -2.15 -10.06 -5.31
CA LEU A 127 -3.00 -8.99 -5.84
C LEU A 127 -3.61 -9.38 -7.22
N ASP A 128 -2.85 -10.07 -8.07
CA ASP A 128 -3.35 -10.54 -9.38
C ASP A 128 -4.44 -11.61 -9.23
N ALA A 129 -4.28 -12.57 -8.32
CA ALA A 129 -5.27 -13.61 -8.06
C ALA A 129 -6.60 -13.01 -7.58
N MET A 130 -6.55 -12.13 -6.58
CA MET A 130 -7.74 -11.43 -6.08
C MET A 130 -8.38 -10.56 -7.14
N ARG A 131 -7.58 -9.84 -7.93
CA ARG A 131 -8.06 -9.00 -9.04
C ARG A 131 -8.81 -9.83 -10.09
N ARG A 132 -8.24 -10.97 -10.52
CA ARG A 132 -8.88 -11.84 -11.52
C ARG A 132 -10.18 -12.43 -10.99
N ALA A 133 -10.19 -12.93 -9.76
CA ALA A 133 -11.39 -13.48 -9.13
C ALA A 133 -12.53 -12.44 -9.11
N TYR A 134 -12.21 -11.19 -8.75
CA TYR A 134 -13.20 -10.12 -8.73
C TYR A 134 -13.73 -9.79 -10.14
N ILE A 135 -12.85 -9.70 -11.14
CA ILE A 135 -13.22 -9.42 -12.53
C ILE A 135 -14.08 -10.55 -13.11
N ASP A 136 -13.74 -11.80 -12.82
CA ASP A 136 -14.48 -12.97 -13.32
C ASP A 136 -15.92 -12.99 -12.76
N GLU A 137 -16.11 -12.49 -11.53
CA GLU A 137 -17.42 -12.42 -10.87
C GLU A 137 -18.24 -11.17 -11.28
N HIS A 138 -17.61 -10.00 -11.38
CA HIS A 138 -18.31 -8.71 -11.53
C HIS A 138 -18.21 -8.10 -12.93
N GLY A 139 -17.27 -8.59 -13.74
CA GLY A 139 -16.90 -7.98 -15.01
C GLY A 139 -16.01 -6.73 -14.86
N TRP A 140 -15.33 -6.35 -15.93
CA TRP A 140 -14.52 -5.13 -15.98
C TRP A 140 -14.57 -4.47 -17.36
N SER A 141 -14.96 -3.18 -17.38
CA SER A 141 -15.17 -2.40 -18.61
C SER A 141 -13.90 -1.71 -19.12
N GLY A 142 -12.89 -1.45 -18.28
CA GLY A 142 -11.61 -0.87 -18.70
C GLY A 142 -11.54 0.66 -18.70
N GLU A 143 -12.32 1.33 -17.84
CA GLU A 143 -12.28 2.79 -17.66
C GLU A 143 -11.15 3.23 -16.73
#